data_AF-A0A1B6HKY8-F1
#
_entry.id   AF-A0A1B6HKY8-F1
#
_cell.length_a   1.000
_cell.length_b   1.000
_cell.length_c   1.000
_cell.angle_alpha   90.00
_cell.angle_beta   90.00
_cell.angle_gamma   90.00
#
_symmetry.space_group_name_H-M   'P 1'
#
loop_
_entity.id
_entity.type
_entity.pdbx_description
1 polymer ?
#
loop_
_entity_poly.entity_id
_entity_poly.type
_entity_poly.pdbx_seq_one_letter_code
_entity_poly.pdbx_strand_id
1 'polypeptide(L)'
;MAVTGSWLMDFLLVVATLLYLVYHYLNNTYSYFRDRNIPYLRPTLVFGLPEAITKSQIDLTNFLYSSFPKERFFGYFQSRMPTLLVKDPELIKRILIQDFNHFQ
;
A
#
# COMPACT_ATOMS: atom_id res chain seq x y z
N MET A 1 -8.23 2.61 -40.32
CA MET A 1 -7.20 3.66 -40.53
C MET A 1 -6.39 3.77 -39.24
N ALA A 2 -5.07 3.71 -39.35
CA ALA A 2 -4.16 4.02 -38.26
C ALA A 2 -4.42 5.46 -37.77
N VAL A 3 -4.44 5.71 -36.45
CA VAL A 3 -4.82 7.01 -35.84
C VAL A 3 -3.85 8.11 -36.29
N THR A 4 -2.58 7.75 -36.51
CA THR A 4 -1.53 8.66 -37.02
C THR A 4 -1.00 8.28 -38.41
N GLY A 5 -1.64 7.33 -39.10
CA GLY A 5 -1.20 6.84 -40.41
C GLY A 5 0.04 5.93 -40.39
N SER A 6 0.67 5.74 -39.22
CA SER A 6 1.83 4.88 -39.01
C SER A 6 1.58 3.90 -37.86
N TRP A 7 1.54 2.59 -38.15
CA TRP A 7 1.29 1.54 -37.14
C TRP A 7 2.27 1.56 -35.97
N LEU A 8 3.52 1.97 -36.20
CA LEU A 8 4.53 2.11 -35.15
C LEU A 8 4.20 3.24 -34.17
N MET A 9 3.68 4.37 -34.66
CA MET A 9 3.26 5.49 -33.82
C MET A 9 2.01 5.13 -33.01
N ASP A 10 1.05 4.44 -33.62
CA ASP A 10 -0.15 3.96 -32.93
C ASP A 10 0.22 2.95 -31.81
N PHE A 11 1.16 2.03 -32.08
CA PHE A 11 1.65 1.10 -31.07
C PHE A 11 2.32 1.80 -29.88
N LEU A 12 3.21 2.77 -30.15
CA LEU A 12 3.85 3.57 -29.10
C LEU A 12 2.83 4.34 -28.26
N LEU A 13 1.78 4.87 -28.89
CA LEU A 13 0.73 5.62 -28.21
C LEU A 13 -0.11 4.72 -27.29
N VAL A 14 -0.44 3.50 -27.72
CA VAL A 14 -1.10 2.50 -26.88
C VAL A 14 -0.22 2.11 -25.68
N VAL A 15 1.07 1.85 -25.91
CA VAL A 15 2.01 1.51 -24.83
C VAL A 15 2.15 2.67 -23.83
N ALA A 16 2.30 3.90 -24.30
CA ALA A 16 2.41 5.07 -23.44
C ALA A 16 1.13 5.27 -22.60
N THR A 17 -0.04 5.10 -23.21
CA THR A 17 -1.34 5.20 -22.52
C THR A 17 -1.48 4.10 -21.46
N LEU A 18 -1.09 2.86 -21.80
CA LEU A 18 -1.10 1.74 -20.85
C LEU A 18 -0.16 1.99 -19.66
N LEU A 19 1.06 2.47 -19.91
CA LEU A 19 2.02 2.83 -18.87
C LEU A 19 1.49 3.95 -17.96
N TYR A 20 0.84 4.96 -18.53
CA TYR A 20 0.22 6.04 -17.77
C TYR A 20 -0.92 5.51 -16.87
N LEU A 21 -1.80 4.66 -17.40
CA LEU A 21 -2.89 4.05 -16.63
C LEU A 21 -2.35 3.17 -15.49
N VAL A 22 -1.31 2.37 -15.76
CA VAL A 22 -0.64 1.54 -14.74
C VAL A 22 0.00 2.42 -13.66
N TYR A 23 0.72 3.48 -14.06
CA TYR A 23 1.32 4.42 -13.12
C TYR A 23 0.27 5.09 -12.22
N HIS A 24 -0.81 5.59 -12.82
CA HIS A 24 -1.91 6.23 -12.09
C HIS A 24 -2.59 5.25 -11.13
N TYR A 25 -2.85 4.02 -11.57
CA TYR A 25 -3.48 2.99 -10.77
C TYR A 25 -2.64 2.58 -9.54
N LEU A 26 -1.32 2.47 -9.72
CA LEU A 26 -0.39 2.20 -8.62
C LEU A 26 -0.33 3.37 -7.64
N ASN A 27 -0.16 4.60 -8.15
CA ASN A 27 -0.01 5.78 -7.31
C ASN A 27 -1.28 6.11 -6.49
N ASN A 28 -2.47 5.88 -7.03
CA ASN A 28 -3.72 6.18 -6.33
C ASN A 28 -3.87 5.37 -5.03
N THR A 29 -3.39 4.11 -5.03
CA THR A 29 -3.44 3.24 -3.85
C THR A 29 -2.62 3.80 -2.68
N TYR A 30 -1.50 4.47 -2.96
CA TYR A 30 -0.53 4.92 -1.95
C TYR A 30 -0.89 6.24 -1.27
N SER A 31 -1.98 6.89 -1.70
CA SER A 31 -2.48 8.14 -1.11
C SER A 31 -3.22 7.94 0.21
N TYR A 32 -3.75 6.73 0.47
CA TYR A 32 -4.70 6.47 1.56
C TYR A 32 -4.24 6.95 2.95
N PHE A 33 -3.02 6.61 3.38
CA PHE A 33 -2.48 7.01 4.68
C PHE A 33 -1.92 8.43 4.68
N ARG A 34 -1.38 8.88 3.54
CA ARG A 34 -0.89 10.24 3.36
C ARG A 34 -2.00 11.26 3.57
N ASP A 35 -3.15 11.03 2.96
CA ASP A 35 -4.29 11.95 3.01
C ASP A 35 -4.94 11.98 4.41
N ARG A 36 -4.71 10.94 5.22
CA ARG A 36 -5.16 10.83 6.61
C ARG A 36 -4.11 11.26 7.64
N ASN A 37 -2.94 11.72 7.20
CA ASN A 37 -1.80 12.07 8.07
C ASN A 37 -1.40 10.94 9.03
N ILE A 38 -1.55 9.68 8.60
CA ILE A 38 -1.14 8.51 9.40
C ILE A 38 0.29 8.14 8.98
N PRO A 39 1.25 7.97 9.91
CA PRO A 39 2.57 7.44 9.59
C PRO A 39 2.46 6.09 8.90
N TYR A 40 3.19 5.85 7.81
CA TYR A 40 3.09 4.59 7.08
C TYR A 40 4.39 4.16 6.42
N LEU A 41 4.57 2.85 6.25
CA LEU A 41 5.63 2.29 5.42
C LEU A 41 5.29 2.54 3.96
N ARG A 42 6.15 3.30 3.27
CA ARG A 42 5.96 3.61 1.86
C ARG A 42 6.19 2.34 1.02
N PRO A 43 5.16 1.83 0.33
CA PRO A 43 5.35 0.71 -0.58
C PRO A 43 6.12 1.15 -1.81
N THR A 44 6.97 0.25 -2.30
CA THR A 44 7.56 0.31 -3.64
C THR A 44 6.50 0.08 -4.71
N LEU A 45 6.63 0.78 -5.84
CA LEU A 45 5.64 0.78 -6.92
C LEU A 45 5.39 -0.61 -7.53
N VAL A 46 6.42 -1.47 -7.53
CA VAL A 46 6.40 -2.79 -8.19
C VAL A 46 6.08 -3.92 -7.22
N PHE A 47 6.66 -3.90 -6.01
CA PHE A 47 6.59 -5.03 -5.08
C PHE A 47 5.81 -4.74 -3.80
N GLY A 48 5.24 -3.54 -3.65
CA GLY A 48 4.62 -3.15 -2.39
C GLY A 48 5.69 -3.08 -1.30
N LEU A 49 5.65 -3.98 -0.33
CA LEU A 49 6.67 -4.09 0.72
C LEU A 49 7.70 -5.19 0.34
N PRO A 50 8.94 -4.85 -0.07
CA PRO A 50 9.96 -5.84 -0.44
C PRO A 50 10.27 -6.85 0.67
N GLU A 51 10.18 -6.41 1.92
CA GLU A 51 10.36 -7.24 3.11
C GLU A 51 9.32 -8.36 3.18
N ALA A 52 8.13 -8.18 2.61
CA ALA A 52 7.10 -9.21 2.58
C ALA A 52 7.42 -10.37 1.61
N ILE A 53 8.32 -10.15 0.65
CA ILE A 53 8.77 -11.18 -0.30
C ILE A 53 10.05 -11.86 0.20
N THR A 54 10.91 -11.08 0.85
CA THR A 54 12.26 -11.53 1.23
C THR A 54 12.35 -12.15 2.62
N LYS A 55 11.43 -11.83 3.53
CA LYS A 55 11.44 -12.31 4.91
C LYS A 55 10.44 -13.44 5.14
N SER A 56 10.72 -14.30 6.12
CA SER A 56 9.72 -15.21 6.66
C SER A 56 8.58 -14.43 7.33
N GLN A 57 7.42 -15.05 7.54
CA GLN A 57 6.27 -14.39 8.19
C GLN A 57 6.59 -13.88 9.61
N ILE A 58 7.43 -14.61 10.35
CA ILE A 58 7.86 -14.22 11.69
C ILE A 58 8.78 -13.00 11.61
N ASP A 59 9.77 -13.04 10.72
CA ASP A 59 10.72 -11.94 10.55
C ASP A 59 10.05 -10.67 10.00
N LEU A 60 9.05 -10.83 9.12
CA LEU A 60 8.23 -9.74 8.63
C LEU A 60 7.44 -9.10 9.79
N THR A 61 6.82 -9.92 10.63
CA THR A 61 6.08 -9.42 11.80
C THR A 61 6.99 -8.67 12.76
N ASN A 62 8.19 -9.20 13.04
CA ASN A 62 9.19 -8.55 13.87
C ASN A 62 9.68 -7.22 13.25
N PHE A 63 9.88 -7.19 11.93
CA PHE A 63 10.25 -5.99 11.19
C PHE A 63 9.15 -4.92 11.25
N LEU A 64 7.89 -5.30 11.03
CA LEU A 64 6.75 -4.40 11.13
C LEU A 64 6.59 -3.88 12.56
N TYR A 65 6.70 -4.75 13.56
CA TYR A 65 6.57 -4.34 14.96
C TYR A 65 7.68 -3.37 15.41
N SER A 66 8.92 -3.60 14.98
CA SER A 66 10.06 -2.73 15.25
C SER A 66 10.06 -1.43 14.43
N SER A 67 9.26 -1.37 13.36
CA SER A 67 9.06 -0.15 12.59
C SER A 67 8.29 0.91 13.41
N PHE A 68 8.69 2.16 13.25
CA PHE A 68 8.10 3.32 13.94
C PHE A 68 7.97 3.12 15.47
N PRO A 69 9.06 2.85 16.22
CA PRO A 69 8.97 2.39 17.61
C PRO A 69 8.24 3.34 18.57
N LYS A 70 8.18 4.64 18.25
CA LYS A 70 7.50 5.66 19.04
C LYS A 70 6.01 5.82 18.72
N GLU A 71 5.56 5.30 17.58
CA GLU A 71 4.18 5.43 17.13
C GLU A 71 3.32 4.33 17.73
N ARG A 72 2.12 4.70 18.19
CA ARG A 72 1.11 3.77 18.76
C ARG A 72 0.50 2.85 17.69
N PHE A 73 0.43 3.35 16.46
CA PHE A 73 0.00 2.63 15.28
C PHE A 73 0.62 3.25 14.03
N PHE A 74 0.72 2.48 12.96
CA PHE A 74 1.13 3.00 11.66
C PHE A 74 0.50 2.17 10.53
N GLY A 75 0.41 2.75 9.34
CA GLY A 75 -0.11 2.10 8.15
C GLY A 75 0.97 1.34 7.37
N TYR A 76 0.59 0.25 6.73
CA TYR A 76 1.37 -0.35 5.65
C TYR A 76 0.43 -0.88 4.59
N PHE A 77 0.95 -1.23 3.43
CA PHE A 77 0.13 -1.83 2.38
C PHE A 77 0.48 -3.30 2.23
N GLN A 78 -0.50 -4.16 2.47
CA GLN A 78 -0.41 -5.56 2.07
C GLN A 78 -0.93 -5.67 0.64
N SER A 79 -0.01 -5.75 -0.33
CA SER A 79 -0.32 -5.56 -1.75
C SER A 79 -0.94 -4.17 -1.99
N ARG A 80 -2.25 -4.07 -2.15
CA ARG A 80 -3.00 -2.82 -2.31
C ARG A 80 -3.99 -2.52 -1.20
N MET A 81 -4.09 -3.42 -0.22
CA MET A 81 -4.98 -3.24 0.92
C MET A 81 -4.27 -2.34 1.94
N PRO A 82 -4.85 -1.18 2.31
CA PRO A 82 -4.33 -0.38 3.41
C PRO A 82 -4.56 -1.14 4.70
N THR A 83 -3.48 -1.50 5.39
CA THR A 83 -3.51 -2.26 6.64
C THR A 83 -2.91 -1.43 7.76
N LEU A 84 -3.54 -1.44 8.92
CA LEU A 84 -3.11 -0.66 10.08
C LEU A 84 -2.49 -1.61 11.11
N LEU A 85 -1.21 -1.40 11.43
CA LEU A 85 -0.55 -2.12 12.51
C LEU A 85 -0.76 -1.34 13.81
N VAL A 86 -1.49 -1.93 14.75
CA VAL A 86 -1.71 -1.37 16.08
C VAL A 86 -0.75 -2.01 17.07
N LYS A 87 -0.02 -1.19 17.82
CA LYS A 87 0.93 -1.64 18.85
C LYS A 87 0.48 -1.32 20.27
N ASP A 88 -0.50 -0.43 20.42
CA ASP A 88 -1.02 -0.03 21.71
C ASP A 88 -2.05 -1.03 22.27
N PRO A 89 -1.80 -1.67 23.43
CA PRO A 89 -2.74 -2.60 24.06
C PRO A 89 -4.11 -2.00 24.37
N GLU A 90 -4.19 -0.73 24.75
CA GLU A 90 -5.46 -0.06 25.03
C GLU A 90 -6.29 0.08 23.75
N LEU A 91 -5.63 0.44 22.64
CA LEU A 91 -6.28 0.57 21.34
C LEU A 91 -6.71 -0.80 20.80
N ILE A 92 -5.87 -1.83 20.95
CA ILE A 92 -6.22 -3.21 20.60
C ILE A 92 -7.45 -3.66 21.38
N LYS A 93 -7.47 -3.46 22.70
CA LYS A 93 -8.60 -3.82 23.56
C LYS A 93 -9.88 -3.09 23.13
N ARG A 94 -9.76 -1.81 22.78
CA ARG A 94 -10.89 -1.00 22.31
C ARG A 94 -11.46 -1.54 20.99
N ILE A 95 -10.61 -1.77 19.99
CA ILE A 95 -11.02 -2.30 18.67
C ILE A 95 -11.63 -3.70 18.81
N LEU A 96 -11.00 -4.60 19.57
CA LEU A 96 -11.40 -6.00 19.64
C LEU A 96 -12.59 -6.27 20.58
N ILE A 97 -12.91 -5.35 21.50
CA ILE A 97 -13.95 -5.57 22.52
C ILE A 97 -15.04 -4.49 22.45
N GLN A 98 -14.67 -3.22 22.58
CA GLN A 98 -15.64 -2.13 22.74
C GLN A 98 -16.28 -1.77 21.40
N ASP A 99 -15.44 -1.58 20.39
CA ASP A 99 -15.85 -1.04 19.10
C ASP A 99 -15.92 -2.13 18.02
N PHE A 100 -15.86 -3.42 18.39
CA PHE A 100 -15.81 -4.56 17.46
C PHE A 100 -16.93 -4.53 16.40
N ASN A 101 -18.14 -4.11 16.79
CA ASN A 101 -19.28 -4.00 15.88
C ASN A 101 -19.07 -3.01 14.73
N HIS A 102 -18.14 -2.06 14.85
CA HIS A 102 -17.79 -1.12 13.77
C HIS A 102 -16.80 -1.72 12.75
N PHE A 103 -16.22 -2.89 13.04
CA PHE A 103 -15.20 -3.56 12.24
C PHE A 103 -15.66 -4.90 11.66
N GLN A 104 -16.94 -5.27 11.84
CA GLN A 104 -17.55 -6.48 11.28
C GLN A 104 -18.07 -6.25 9.85
#